data_AF-A0A2Z6B3A6-F1
#
_entry.id   AF-A0A2Z6B3A6-F1
#
_cell.length_a   1.000
_cell.length_b   1.000
_cell.length_c   1.000
_cell.angle_alpha   90.00
_cell.angle_beta   90.00
_cell.angle_gamma   90.00
#
_symmetry.space_group_name_H-M   'P 1'
#
loop_
_entity.id
_entity.type
_entity.pdbx_description
1 polymer ?
#
loop_
_entity_poly.entity_id
_entity_poly.type
_entity_poly.pdbx_seq_one_letter_code
_entity_poly.pdbx_strand_id
1 'polypeptide(L)' 'MILDANQLAAVRQRNDEELRRGSRSTHGYPAQTIQNLMHTIEALKKEKRKWKKLAQGRAKALSDINDIVVQTGNGSDHS' A
#
# COMPACT_ATOMS: atom_id res chain seq x y z
N MET A 1 1.73 7.55 -17.02
CA MET A 1 0.86 8.45 -16.23
C MET A 1 0.36 7.68 -15.01
N ILE A 2 0.66 8.15 -13.79
CA ILE A 2 0.18 7.53 -12.55
C ILE A 2 -1.04 8.33 -12.08
N LEU A 3 -2.17 7.66 -11.81
CA LEU A 3 -3.37 8.32 -11.31
C LEU A 3 -3.19 8.75 -9.85
N ASP A 4 -3.52 10.00 -9.55
CA ASP A 4 -3.59 10.50 -8.18
C ASP A 4 -4.89 10.05 -7.47
N ALA A 5 -5.04 10.45 -6.20
CA ALA A 5 -6.19 10.05 -5.39
C ALA A 5 -7.52 10.64 -5.88
N ASN A 6 -7.49 11.86 -6.41
CA ASN A 6 -8.69 12.55 -6.92
C ASN A 6 -9.12 11.94 -8.25
N GLN A 7 -8.15 11.60 -9.10
CA GLN A 7 -8.39 10.90 -10.36
C GLN A 7 -8.98 9.50 -10.12
N LEU A 8 -8.48 8.76 -9.12
CA LEU A 8 -9.07 7.47 -8.73
C LEU A 8 -10.51 7.62 -8.19
N ALA A 9 -10.78 8.67 -7.42
CA ALA A 9 -12.12 8.95 -6.90
C ALA A 9 -13.11 9.27 -8.03
N ALA A 10 -12.70 10.09 -9.01
CA ALA A 10 -13.51 10.41 -10.18
C ALA A 10 -13.82 9.14 -11.02
N VAL A 11 -12.84 8.25 -11.21
CA VAL A 11 -13.04 6.97 -11.90
C VAL A 11 -14.03 6.09 -11.14
N ARG A 12 -13.90 6.00 -9.81
CA ARG A 12 -14.84 5.23 -8.97
C ARG A 12 -16.26 5.78 -9.08
N GLN A 13 -16.44 7.09 -8.96
CA GLN A 13 -17.76 7.73 -9.07
C GLN A 13 -18.41 7.44 -10.43
N ARG A 14 -17.68 7.65 -11.53
CA ARG A 14 -18.17 7.35 -12.88
C ARG A 14 -18.50 5.87 -13.03
N ASN A 15 -17.69 4.98 -12.47
CA ASN A 15 -17.94 3.55 -12.53
C ASN A 15 -19.21 3.14 -11.77
N ASP A 16 -19.47 3.76 -10.62
CA ASP A 16 -20.69 3.52 -9.84
C ASP A 16 -21.95 4.00 -10.58
N GLU A 17 -21.83 5.07 -11.37
CA GLU A 17 -22.90 5.55 -12.26
C GLU A 17 -23.16 4.58 -13.42
N GLU A 18 -22.10 4.03 -14.04
CA GLU A 18 -22.22 3.02 -15.10
C GLU A 18 -22.84 1.71 -14.60
N LEU A 19 -22.46 1.25 -13.40
CA LEU A 19 -23.08 0.07 -12.77
C LEU A 19 -24.58 0.27 -12.53
N ARG A 20 -25.01 1.49 -12.16
CA ARG A 20 -26.43 1.82 -12.00
C ARG A 20 -27.20 1.86 -13.31
N ARG A 21 -26.55 2.20 -14.43
CA ARG A 21 -27.18 2.31 -15.76
C ARG A 21 -27.44 0.96 -16.42
N GLY A 22 -26.75 -0.10 -16.00
CA GLY A 22 -26.97 -1.47 -16.49
C GLY A 22 -26.85 -1.58 -18.01
N SER A 23 -27.89 -2.10 -18.68
CA SER A 23 -27.92 -2.36 -20.14
C SER A 23 -27.78 -1.09 -21.03
N ARG A 24 -27.92 0.12 -20.46
CA ARG A 24 -27.65 1.39 -21.17
C ARG A 24 -26.24 1.93 -20.92
N SER A 25 -25.30 1.08 -20.48
CA SER A 25 -23.93 1.50 -20.18
C SER A 25 -23.22 2.04 -21.42
N THR A 26 -22.40 3.06 -21.21
CA THR A 26 -21.67 3.76 -22.27
C THR A 26 -20.58 2.85 -22.88
N HIS A 27 -20.28 3.01 -24.17
CA HIS A 27 -19.22 2.24 -24.85
C HIS A 27 -17.86 2.41 -24.13
N GLY A 28 -17.17 1.30 -23.84
CA GLY A 28 -15.91 1.29 -23.10
C GLY A 28 -15.66 -0.01 -22.34
N TYR A 29 -14.70 0.01 -21.41
CA TYR A 29 -14.42 -1.14 -20.55
C TYR A 29 -15.62 -1.45 -19.63
N PRO A 30 -15.95 -2.73 -19.41
CA PRO A 30 -17.05 -3.11 -18.52
C PRO A 30 -16.86 -2.54 -17.11
N ALA A 31 -17.94 -2.01 -16.52
CA ALA A 31 -17.88 -1.39 -15.21
C ALA A 31 -17.43 -2.36 -14.11
N GLN A 32 -17.75 -3.65 -14.26
CA GLN A 32 -17.25 -4.72 -13.38
C GLN A 32 -15.72 -4.86 -13.46
N THR A 33 -15.13 -4.73 -14.65
CA THR A 33 -13.68 -4.80 -14.84
C THR A 33 -12.99 -3.64 -14.13
N ILE A 34 -13.51 -2.41 -14.30
CA ILE A 34 -12.98 -1.23 -13.63
C ILE A 34 -13.09 -1.40 -12.10
N GLN A 35 -14.23 -1.91 -11.61
CA GLN A 35 -14.41 -2.17 -10.18
C GLN A 35 -13.37 -3.17 -9.64
N ASN A 36 -13.13 -4.27 -10.36
CA ASN A 36 -12.12 -5.26 -9.98
C ASN A 36 -10.72 -4.63 -9.92
N LEU A 37 -10.37 -3.78 -10.90
CA LEU A 37 -9.10 -3.06 -10.90
C LEU A 37 -8.98 -2.11 -9.70
N MET A 38 -10.06 -1.40 -9.34
CA MET A 38 -10.08 -0.55 -8.14
C MET A 38 -9.83 -1.36 -6.87
N HIS A 39 -10.44 -2.55 -6.73
CA HIS A 39 -10.19 -3.44 -5.61
C HIS A 39 -8.73 -3.93 -5.58
N THR A 40 -8.15 -4.27 -6.73
CA THR A 40 -6.73 -4.65 -6.81
C THR A 40 -5.82 -3.50 -6.36
N ILE A 41 -6.10 -2.27 -6.78
CA ILE A 41 -5.33 -1.09 -6.35
C ILE A 41 -5.40 -0.92 -4.82
N GLU A 42 -6.57 -1.10 -4.22
CA GLU A 42 -6.73 -1.01 -2.76
C GLU A 42 -5.99 -2.12 -2.02
N ALA A 43 -6.04 -3.35 -2.53
CA ALA A 43 -5.28 -4.48 -1.98
C ALA A 43 -3.77 -4.21 -2.04
N LEU A 44 -3.26 -3.72 -3.16
CA LEU A 44 -1.85 -3.33 -3.32
C LEU A 44 -1.45 -2.19 -2.39
N LYS A 45 -2.31 -1.19 -2.17
CA LYS A 45 -2.08 -0.13 -1.18
C LYS A 45 -1.97 -0.67 0.24
N LYS A 46 -2.84 -1.61 0.63
CA LYS A 46 -2.78 -2.26 1.94
C LYS A 46 -1.48 -3.05 2.10
N GLU A 47 -1.11 -3.82 1.08
CA GLU A 47 0.10 -4.61 1.11
C GLU A 47 1.33 -3.71 1.21
N LYS A 48 1.46 -2.68 0.37
CA LYS A 48 2.54 -1.68 0.48
C LYS A 48 2.71 -1.11 1.89
N ARG A 49 1.60 -0.83 2.60
CA ARG A 49 1.66 -0.34 3.99
C ARG A 49 2.21 -1.40 4.95
N LYS A 50 1.84 -2.67 4.81
CA LYS A 50 2.41 -3.76 5.61
C LYS A 50 3.91 -3.90 5.38
N TRP A 51 4.34 -3.87 4.13
CA TRP A 51 5.76 -3.96 3.78
C TRP A 51 6.57 -2.79 4.35
N LYS A 52 6.02 -1.57 4.31
CA LYS A 52 6.63 -0.41 4.96
C LYS A 52 6.79 -0.61 6.47
N LYS A 53 5.74 -1.07 7.15
CA LYS A 53 5.78 -1.36 8.60
C LYS A 53 6.80 -2.46 8.93
N LEU A 54 6.85 -3.51 8.12
CA LEU A 54 7.80 -4.61 8.29
C LEU A 54 9.24 -4.12 8.16
N ALA A 55 9.54 -3.31 7.14
CA ALA A 55 10.87 -2.74 6.94
C ALA A 55 11.28 -1.85 8.12
N GLN A 56 10.37 -1.00 8.62
CA GLN A 56 10.60 -0.18 9.82
C GLN A 56 10.85 -1.03 11.07
N GLY A 57 10.08 -2.10 11.26
CA GLY A 57 10.27 -3.05 12.37
C GLY A 57 11.62 -3.75 12.32
N ARG A 58 12.05 -4.18 11.12
CA ARG A 58 13.37 -4.79 10.90
C ARG A 58 14.51 -3.80 11.17
N ALA A 59 14.38 -2.55 10.69
CA ALA A 59 15.38 -1.51 10.94
C ALA A 59 15.53 -1.22 12.44
N LYS A 60 14.41 -1.15 13.17
CA LYS A 60 14.44 -0.99 14.63
C LYS A 60 15.13 -2.17 15.32
N ALA A 61 14.75 -3.41 14.99
CA ALA A 61 15.36 -4.58 15.60
C ALA A 61 16.88 -4.66 15.35
N LEU A 62 17.34 -4.29 14.15
CA LEU A 62 18.77 -4.21 13.85
C LEU A 62 19.48 -3.10 14.67
N SER A 63 18.83 -1.95 14.88
CA SER A 63 19.35 -0.89 15.75
C SER A 63 19.49 -1.37 17.19
N ASP A 64 18.44 -2.02 17.73
CA ASP A 64 18.43 -2.52 19.10
C ASP A 64 19.55 -3.57 19.31
N ILE A 65 19.77 -4.46 18.33
CA ILE A 65 20.88 -5.44 18.35
C ILE A 65 22.23 -4.73 18.34
N ASN A 66 22.40 -3.72 17.49
CA ASN A 66 23.65 -2.96 17.41
C ASN A 66 23.96 -2.27 18.74
N ASP A 67 22.97 -1.67 19.39
CA ASP A 67 23.15 -0.99 20.68
C ASP A 67 23.58 -1.97 21.78
N ILE A 68 23.00 -3.17 21.80
CA ILE A 68 23.41 -4.25 22.73
C ILE A 68 24.87 -4.66 22.45
N VAL A 69 25.24 -4.87 21.20
CA VAL A 69 26.62 -5.27 20.83
C VAL A 69 27.62 -4.20 21.25
N VAL A 70 27.32 -2.92 21.02
CA VAL A 70 28.19 -1.80 21.42
C VAL A 70 28.32 -1.72 22.95
N GLN A 71 27.23 -1.87 23.69
CA GLN A 71 27.27 -1.88 25.16
C GLN A 71 28.10 -3.04 25.72
N THR A 72 27.98 -4.22 25.10
CA THR A 72 28.69 -5.42 25.55
C THR A 72 30.19 -5.34 25.21
N GLY A 73 30.54 -4.76 24.05
CA GLY A 73 31.93 -4.59 23.62
C GLY A 73 32.72 -3.52 24.40
N ASN A 74 32.06 -2.47 24.89
CA ASN A 74 32.72 -1.45 25.73
C ASN A 74 32.92 -1.88 27.20
N GLY A 75 32.31 -3.00 27.62
CA GLY A 75 32.44 -3.53 28.98
C GLY A 75 33.66 -4.43 29.21
N SER A 76 34.40 -4.80 28.16
CA SER A 76 35.53 -5.76 28.24
C SER A 76 36.93 -5.12 28.29
N ASP A 77 37.05 -3.79 28.26
CA ASP A 77 38.34 -3.07 28.25
C ASP A 77 38.79 -2.52 29.63
N HIS A 78 38.15 -2.97 30.71
CA HIS A 78 38.56 -2.64 32.08
C HIS A 78 38.76 -3.92 32.91
N SER A 79 39.93 -4.54 32.76
CA SER A 79 40.49 -5.53 33.69
C SER A 79 41.99 -5.40 33.73
#